data_AF-A0A8S9Q6P8-F1
#
_entry.id   AF-A0A8S9Q6P8-F1
#
_cell.length_a   1.000
_cell.length_b   1.000
_cell.length_c   1.000
_cell.angle_alpha   90.00
_cell.angle_beta   90.00
_cell.angle_gamma   90.00
#
_symmetry.space_group_name_H-M   'P 1'
#
loop_
_entity.id
_entity.type
_entity.pdbx_description
1 polymer ?
#
loop_
_entity_poly.entity_id
_entity_poly.type
_entity_poly.pdbx_seq_one_letter_code
_entity_poly.pdbx_strand_id
1 'polypeptide(L)'
;MKPLVDSLPYVVKKVAMCEQTQFRGLKPFMWKRIPDLYTNTRSGDCGPVSMKFLAMHAHGDPPPQMSSITDRIVDSIRKQYAMDIYKTIVLPSYYAARFTDA
;
A
#
# COMPACT_ATOMS: atom_id res chain seq x y z
N MET A 1 -16.77 -3.28 4.40
CA MET A 1 -16.36 -3.89 3.11
C MET A 1 -17.45 -3.91 2.06
N LYS A 2 -18.74 -4.12 2.39
CA LYS A 2 -19.84 -4.18 1.42
C LYS A 2 -19.84 -3.05 0.37
N PRO A 3 -19.71 -1.75 0.74
CA PRO A 3 -19.70 -0.69 -0.27
C PRO A 3 -18.57 -0.83 -1.30
N LEU A 4 -17.37 -1.23 -0.86
CA LEU A 4 -16.21 -1.39 -1.74
C LEU A 4 -16.39 -2.55 -2.70
N VAL A 5 -16.83 -3.71 -2.22
CA VAL A 5 -16.98 -4.89 -3.08
C VAL A 5 -18.12 -4.77 -4.09
N ASP A 6 -19.15 -4.00 -3.75
CA ASP A 6 -20.25 -3.70 -4.66
C ASP A 6 -19.85 -2.65 -5.70
N SER A 7 -19.02 -1.66 -5.35
CA SER A 7 -18.63 -0.54 -6.25
C SER A 7 -17.43 -0.84 -7.16
N LEU A 8 -16.45 -1.62 -6.69
CA LEU A 8 -15.23 -1.93 -7.44
C LEU A 8 -15.47 -2.49 -8.86
N PRO A 9 -16.43 -3.40 -9.10
CA PRO A 9 -16.85 -3.83 -10.44
C PRO A 9 -17.07 -2.69 -11.44
N TYR A 10 -17.73 -1.62 -11.00
CA TYR A 10 -18.05 -0.46 -11.84
C TYR A 10 -16.80 0.37 -12.13
N VAL A 11 -15.91 0.51 -11.15
CA VAL A 11 -14.62 1.19 -11.33
C VAL A 11 -13.79 0.43 -12.35
N VAL A 12 -13.62 -0.89 -12.17
CA VAL A 12 -12.85 -1.75 -13.08
C VAL A 12 -13.39 -1.67 -14.50
N LYS A 13 -14.72 -1.76 -14.69
CA LYS A 13 -15.34 -1.60 -16.02
C LYS A 13 -15.01 -0.26 -16.68
N LYS A 14 -14.88 0.82 -15.88
CA LYS A 14 -14.61 2.17 -16.40
C LYS A 14 -13.13 2.39 -16.72
N VAL A 15 -12.22 1.83 -15.93
CA VAL A 15 -10.78 2.15 -16.00
C VAL A 15 -9.95 1.07 -16.67
N ALA A 16 -10.39 -0.18 -16.65
CA ALA A 16 -9.68 -1.29 -17.27
C ALA A 16 -10.22 -1.56 -18.67
N MET A 17 -9.33 -1.89 -19.61
CA MET A 17 -9.72 -2.39 -20.92
C MET A 17 -10.35 -3.77 -20.73
N CYS A 18 -11.69 -3.86 -20.71
CA CYS A 18 -12.39 -5.11 -20.39
C CYS A 18 -11.93 -6.32 -21.22
N GLU A 19 -11.54 -6.09 -22.47
CA GLU A 19 -10.99 -7.09 -23.40
C GLU A 19 -9.69 -7.75 -22.87
N GLN A 20 -8.92 -7.02 -22.08
CA GLN A 20 -7.64 -7.47 -21.51
C GLN A 20 -7.80 -8.04 -20.09
N THR A 21 -9.01 -8.10 -19.56
CA THR A 21 -9.26 -8.58 -18.19
C THR A 21 -10.03 -9.89 -18.18
N GLN A 22 -9.84 -10.69 -17.13
CA GLN A 22 -10.70 -11.83 -16.81
C GLN A 22 -12.06 -11.41 -16.24
N PHE A 23 -12.27 -10.10 -16.06
CA PHE A 23 -13.48 -9.56 -15.47
C PHE A 23 -14.64 -9.64 -16.47
N ARG A 24 -15.75 -10.25 -16.04
CA ARG A 24 -16.96 -10.45 -16.86
C ARG A 24 -18.18 -10.03 -16.04
N GLY A 25 -18.72 -8.84 -16.32
CA GLY A 25 -19.98 -8.36 -15.73
C GLY A 25 -19.82 -7.39 -14.56
N LEU A 26 -20.85 -7.22 -13.74
CA LEU A 26 -20.90 -6.26 -12.62
C LEU A 26 -21.18 -6.95 -11.28
N LYS A 27 -20.85 -8.25 -11.19
CA LYS A 27 -21.05 -9.01 -9.95
C LYS A 27 -20.13 -8.45 -8.86
N PRO A 28 -20.61 -8.27 -7.62
CA PRO A 28 -19.78 -7.85 -6.50
C PRO A 28 -18.56 -8.75 -6.32
N PHE A 29 -17.45 -8.15 -5.89
CA PHE A 29 -16.26 -8.93 -5.55
C PHE A 29 -16.46 -9.69 -4.24
N MET A 30 -15.73 -10.80 -4.11
CA MET A 30 -15.57 -11.48 -2.84
C MET A 30 -14.42 -10.85 -2.07
N TRP A 31 -14.55 -10.81 -0.76
CA TRP A 31 -13.46 -10.42 0.12
C TRP A 31 -13.40 -11.41 1.28
N LYS A 32 -12.19 -11.67 1.76
CA LYS A 32 -11.94 -12.48 2.94
C LYS A 32 -10.96 -11.72 3.82
N ARG A 33 -11.25 -11.65 5.12
CA ARG A 33 -10.28 -11.18 6.10
C ARG A 33 -9.20 -12.24 6.25
N ILE A 34 -7.94 -11.85 6.10
CA ILE A 34 -6.82 -12.72 6.45
C ILE A 34 -6.72 -12.73 7.98
N PRO A 35 -6.83 -13.90 8.64
CA PRO A 35 -6.70 -14.00 10.09
C PRO A 35 -5.28 -13.67 10.52
N ASP A 36 -5.10 -13.34 11.80
CA ASP A 36 -3.79 -13.18 12.44
C ASP A 36 -2.86 -12.12 11.81
N LEU A 37 -3.41 -11.22 10.99
CA LEU A 37 -2.70 -10.03 10.56
C LEU A 37 -2.62 -9.02 11.69
N TYR A 38 -1.51 -8.29 11.70
CA TYR A 38 -1.31 -7.15 12.60
C TYR A 38 -2.52 -6.21 12.54
N THR A 39 -3.08 -5.95 13.71
CA THR A 39 -4.18 -4.99 13.88
C THR A 39 -3.60 -3.74 14.52
N ASN A 40 -3.61 -2.64 13.76
CA ASN A 40 -3.16 -1.37 14.27
C ASN A 40 -4.11 -0.83 15.35
N THR A 41 -3.61 -0.68 16.56
CA THR A 41 -4.32 -0.05 17.69
C THR A 41 -3.83 1.38 17.96
N ARG A 42 -2.79 1.84 17.24
CA ARG A 42 -2.12 3.13 17.43
C ARG A 42 -2.59 4.15 16.39
N SER A 43 -2.75 5.40 16.80
CA SER A 43 -3.08 6.48 15.89
C SER A 43 -1.92 6.78 14.93
N GLY A 44 -2.20 6.97 13.65
CA GLY A 44 -1.21 7.42 12.66
C GLY A 44 -0.37 6.31 12.00
N ASP A 45 -0.59 5.04 12.36
CA ASP A 45 0.12 3.90 11.76
C ASP A 45 -0.62 3.26 10.57
N CYS A 46 -1.90 3.61 10.35
CA CYS A 46 -2.70 3.03 9.27
C CYS A 46 -2.10 3.23 7.88
N GLY A 47 -1.51 4.41 7.59
CA GLY A 47 -0.86 4.71 6.33
C GLY A 47 0.37 3.83 6.08
N PRO A 48 1.41 3.92 6.93
CA PRO A 48 2.62 3.11 6.81
C PRO A 48 2.35 1.60 6.74
N VAL A 49 1.45 1.10 7.60
CA VAL A 49 1.09 -0.33 7.64
C VAL A 49 0.38 -0.75 6.35
N SER A 50 -0.56 0.05 5.84
CA SER A 50 -1.26 -0.26 4.58
C SER A 50 -0.28 -0.34 3.40
N MET A 51 0.67 0.60 3.30
CA MET A 51 1.69 0.58 2.25
C MET A 51 2.61 -0.64 2.38
N LYS A 52 2.98 -1.01 3.60
CA LYS A 52 3.83 -2.19 3.81
C LYS A 52 3.11 -3.48 3.46
N PHE A 53 1.84 -3.64 3.84
CA PHE A 53 1.02 -4.79 3.43
C PHE A 53 0.87 -4.87 1.91
N LEU A 54 0.64 -3.75 1.23
CA LEU A 54 0.59 -3.73 -0.24
C LEU A 54 1.92 -4.20 -0.85
N ALA A 55 3.04 -3.69 -0.33
CA ALA A 55 4.36 -4.09 -0.79
C ALA A 55 4.64 -5.58 -0.55
N MET A 56 4.35 -6.10 0.64
CA MET A 56 4.55 -7.52 0.95
C MET A 56 3.66 -8.41 0.10
N HIS A 57 2.39 -8.05 -0.07
CA HIS A 57 1.46 -8.79 -0.92
C HIS A 57 1.93 -8.85 -2.39
N ALA A 58 2.41 -7.72 -2.94
CA ALA A 58 2.94 -7.66 -4.30
C ALA A 58 4.18 -8.54 -4.52
N HIS A 59 4.94 -8.84 -3.46
CA HIS A 59 6.13 -9.70 -3.50
C HIS A 59 5.88 -11.13 -3.00
N GLY A 60 4.61 -11.53 -2.84
CA GLY A 60 4.27 -12.90 -2.42
C GLY A 60 4.49 -13.19 -0.93
N ASP A 61 4.42 -12.16 -0.08
CA ASP A 61 4.55 -12.24 1.38
C ASP A 61 5.89 -12.83 1.87
N PRO A 62 7.04 -12.18 1.55
CA PRO A 62 8.35 -12.69 1.94
C PRO A 62 8.58 -12.60 3.45
N PRO A 63 9.51 -13.41 4.02
CA PRO A 63 9.89 -13.30 5.41
C PRO A 63 10.42 -11.89 5.79
N PRO A 64 10.12 -11.37 6.99
CA PRO A 64 9.15 -11.92 7.95
C PRO A 64 7.71 -11.69 7.44
N GLN A 65 6.86 -12.71 7.45
CA GLN A 65 5.53 -12.69 6.82
C GLN A 65 4.63 -11.60 7.42
N MET A 66 3.58 -11.19 6.70
CA MET A 66 2.65 -10.13 7.13
C MET A 66 2.01 -10.40 8.51
N SER A 67 1.81 -11.67 8.88
CA SER A 67 1.30 -12.08 10.20
C SER A 67 2.27 -11.86 11.36
N SER A 68 3.57 -11.71 11.07
CA SER A 68 4.61 -11.52 12.09
C SER A 68 4.86 -10.05 12.44
N ILE A 69 4.12 -9.11 11.82
CA ILE A 69 4.26 -7.69 12.10
C ILE A 69 3.83 -7.40 13.55
N THR A 70 4.66 -6.61 14.23
CA THR A 70 4.45 -6.13 15.61
C THR A 70 4.63 -4.62 15.65
N ASP A 71 4.22 -3.96 16.74
CA ASP A 71 4.41 -2.51 16.91
C ASP A 71 5.87 -2.08 16.75
N ARG A 72 6.82 -2.90 17.21
CA ARG A 72 8.27 -2.65 17.06
C ARG A 72 8.71 -2.68 15.59
N ILE A 73 8.12 -3.59 14.81
CA ILE A 73 8.35 -3.66 13.36
C ILE A 73 7.73 -2.44 12.69
N VAL A 74 6.54 -2.01 13.11
CA VAL A 74 5.89 -0.79 12.61
C VAL A 74 6.76 0.44 12.87
N ASP A 75 7.35 0.57 14.05
CA ASP A 75 8.28 1.67 14.34
C ASP A 75 9.49 1.67 13.39
N SER A 76 9.99 0.49 13.04
CA SER A 76 11.08 0.34 12.08
C SER A 76 10.64 0.68 10.65
N ILE A 77 9.42 0.30 10.25
CA ILE A 77 8.81 0.66 8.96
C ILE A 77 8.69 2.18 8.85
N ARG A 78 8.20 2.86 9.90
CA ARG A 78 8.07 4.34 9.94
C ARG A 78 9.42 5.02 9.75
N LYS A 79 10.45 4.56 10.47
CA LYS A 79 11.83 5.08 10.33
C LYS A 79 12.34 4.90 8.91
N GLN A 80 12.12 3.73 8.32
CA GLN A 80 12.55 3.44 6.95
C GLN A 80 11.85 4.36 5.95
N TYR A 81 10.53 4.49 6.02
CA TYR A 81 9.78 5.40 5.14
C TYR A 81 10.19 6.85 5.30
N ALA A 82 10.45 7.33 6.52
CA ALA A 82 10.96 8.68 6.74
C ALA A 82 12.32 8.88 6.06
N MET A 83 13.24 7.92 6.20
CA MET A 83 14.55 7.99 5.55
C MET A 83 14.46 7.88 4.02
N ASP A 84 13.56 7.04 3.50
CA ASP A 84 13.36 6.89 2.06
C ASP A 84 12.80 8.18 1.46
N ILE A 85 11.76 8.77 2.07
CA ILE A 85 11.21 10.07 1.66
C ILE A 85 12.30 11.15 1.72
N TYR A 86 13.08 11.18 2.79
CA TYR A 86 14.17 12.14 2.93
C TYR A 86 15.17 12.01 1.78
N LYS A 87 15.64 10.80 1.48
CA LYS A 87 16.65 10.56 0.43
C LYS A 87 16.11 10.76 -0.99
N THR A 88 14.85 10.44 -1.23
CA THR A 88 14.28 10.39 -2.59
C THR A 88 13.55 11.67 -3.00
N ILE A 89 13.03 12.43 -2.04
CA ILE A 89 12.23 13.64 -2.31
C ILE A 89 12.92 14.86 -1.73
N VAL A 90 13.26 14.82 -0.43
CA VAL A 90 13.76 16.01 0.28
C VAL A 90 15.17 16.39 -0.17
N LEU A 91 16.11 15.45 -0.12
CA LEU A 91 17.51 15.68 -0.46
C LEU A 91 17.67 16.17 -1.91
N PRO A 92 17.05 15.54 -2.94
CA PRO A 92 17.14 16.02 -4.31
C PRO A 92 16.53 17.41 -4.48
N SER A 93 15.47 17.77 -3.73
CA SER A 93 14.88 19.10 -3.80
C SER A 93 15.85 20.21 -3.36
N TYR A 94 16.72 19.94 -2.39
CA TYR A 94 17.75 20.89 -1.94
C TYR A 94 18.93 21.01 -2.91
N TYR A 95 19.33 19.92 -3.58
CA TYR A 95 20.47 19.93 -4.50
C TYR A 95 20.09 20.27 -5.95
N ALA A 96 18.88 19.95 -6.40
CA ALA A 96 18.38 20.35 -7.73
C ALA A 96 18.26 21.87 -7.86
N ALA A 97 17.89 22.56 -6.78
CA ALA A 97 17.83 24.02 -6.73
C ALA A 97 19.19 24.70 -6.91
N ARG A 98 20.32 23.99 -6.76
CA ARG A 98 21.67 24.57 -6.93
C ARG A 98 22.20 24.53 -8.37
N PHE A 99 21.50 23.86 -9.29
CA PHE A 99 21.92 23.74 -10.70
C PHE A 99 21.09 24.63 -11.65
N THR A 100 20.11 25.37 -11.15
CA THR A 100 19.32 26.34 -11.94
C THR A 100 19.81 27.77 -11.82
N ASP A 101 20.82 28.04 -10.98
CA ASP A 101 21.38 29.36 -10.71
C ASP A 101 22.78 29.57 -11.36
N ALA A 102 23.16 28.75 -12.35
CA ALA A 102 24.42 28.86 -13.10
C ALA A 102 24.18 29.10 -14.59
#